data_AF-A0A149UUI5-F1
#
_entry.id   AF-A0A149UUI5-F1
#
_cell.length_a   1.000
_cell.length_b   1.000
_cell.length_c   1.000
_cell.angle_alpha   90.00
_cell.angle_beta   90.00
_cell.angle_gamma   90.00
#
_symmetry.space_group_name_H-M   'P 1'
#
loop_
_entity.id
_entity.type
_entity.pdbx_description
1 polymer ?
#
loop_
_entity_poly.entity_id
_entity_poly.type
_entity_poly.pdbx_seq_one_letter_code
_entity_poly.pdbx_strand_id
1 'polypeptide(L)'
;MAQIVRLTTKPQRSGQEEAAQAAEQLSLLSEELLKHLSGEARLAISRATYALQKAARPDTTEGLWPGGFTMLSRNQTIAIWDAIRALPSDDRPHQVRHVFDLVLVNLRQDTGEVLLTRDQLAEKVGCTSNHISRMMGTLEKMGVIRRERRKIEGVQGRGVAVYFINPHVAWNGSLDVRKAHAAETRPPMQLELLQGGAS
;
A
#
# COMPACT_ATOMS: atom_id res chain seq x y z
N MET A 1 0.39 35.78 1.70
CA MET A 1 -0.09 34.56 1.02
C MET A 1 -1.49 34.26 1.51
N ALA A 2 -2.49 34.17 0.64
CA ALA A 2 -3.88 33.93 1.04
C ALA A 2 -4.11 32.44 1.25
N GLN A 3 -4.52 32.04 2.47
CA GLN A 3 -4.88 30.67 2.81
C GLN A 3 -6.33 30.43 2.39
N ILE A 4 -6.56 29.54 1.45
CA ILE A 4 -7.91 29.12 1.06
C ILE A 4 -8.45 28.23 2.20
N VAL A 5 -9.41 28.76 2.96
CA VAL A 5 -10.09 28.04 4.04
C VAL A 5 -11.51 27.73 3.58
N ARG A 6 -11.88 26.45 3.52
CA ARG A 6 -13.25 26.04 3.21
C ARG A 6 -14.08 26.09 4.50
N LEU A 7 -15.13 26.89 4.51
CA LEU A 7 -16.04 27.02 5.65
C LEU A 7 -16.90 25.74 5.77
N THR A 8 -16.66 24.94 6.80
CA THR A 8 -17.54 23.84 7.20
C THR A 8 -18.62 24.33 8.13
N THR A 9 -19.85 23.88 7.88
CA THR A 9 -21.00 24.15 8.76
C THR A 9 -20.87 23.35 10.07
N LYS A 10 -21.51 23.81 11.16
CA LYS A 10 -21.53 23.08 12.45
C LYS A 10 -21.98 21.62 12.30
N PRO A 11 -23.04 21.28 11.54
CA PRO A 11 -23.45 19.89 11.33
C PRO A 11 -22.40 19.04 10.62
N GLN A 12 -21.68 19.61 9.64
CA GLN A 12 -20.62 18.90 8.93
C GLN A 12 -19.43 18.58 9.85
N ARG A 13 -19.07 19.49 10.77
CA ARG A 13 -18.02 19.23 11.77
C ARG A 13 -18.41 18.13 12.75
N SER A 14 -19.65 18.16 13.26
CA SER A 14 -20.16 17.09 14.15
C SER A 14 -20.08 15.73 13.46
N GLY A 15 -20.56 15.62 12.21
CA GLY A 15 -20.49 14.37 11.47
C GLY A 15 -19.06 13.90 11.16
N GLN A 16 -18.11 14.83 11.00
CA GLN A 16 -16.69 14.51 10.84
C GLN A 16 -16.08 13.97 12.14
N GLU A 17 -16.39 14.60 13.28
CA GLU A 17 -15.91 14.17 14.59
C GLU A 17 -16.47 12.79 14.97
N GLU A 18 -17.77 12.56 14.74
CA GLU A 18 -18.42 11.27 14.94
C GLU A 18 -17.79 10.17 14.08
N ALA A 19 -17.54 10.46 12.80
CA ALA A 19 -16.88 9.52 11.89
C ALA A 19 -15.43 9.24 12.30
N ALA A 20 -14.71 10.24 12.84
CA ALA A 20 -13.34 10.09 13.32
C ALA A 20 -13.30 9.15 14.53
N GLN A 21 -14.18 9.37 15.50
CA GLN A 21 -14.29 8.54 16.69
C GLN A 21 -14.66 7.10 16.32
N ALA A 22 -15.63 6.90 15.43
CA ALA A 22 -16.02 5.56 14.98
C ALA A 22 -14.88 4.85 14.24
N ALA A 23 -14.12 5.55 13.40
CA ALA A 23 -12.95 5.00 12.73
C ALA A 23 -11.87 4.57 13.75
N GLU A 24 -11.59 5.40 14.76
CA GLU A 24 -10.63 5.10 15.82
C GLU A 24 -11.04 3.86 16.61
N GLN A 25 -12.31 3.74 17.00
CA GLN A 25 -12.83 2.55 17.70
C GLN A 25 -12.66 1.27 16.88
N LEU A 26 -12.87 1.33 15.56
CA LEU A 26 -12.62 0.18 14.67
C LEU A 26 -11.13 -0.13 14.50
N SER A 27 -10.26 0.88 14.55
CA SER A 27 -8.80 0.70 14.50
C SER A 27 -8.23 0.08 15.78
N LEU A 28 -8.93 0.18 16.91
CA LEU A 28 -8.56 -0.47 18.18
C LEU A 28 -8.86 -1.97 18.21
N LEU A 29 -9.57 -2.51 17.21
CA LEU A 29 -9.81 -3.95 17.13
C LEU A 29 -8.48 -4.69 16.97
N SER A 30 -8.18 -5.58 17.92
CA SER A 30 -6.91 -6.31 17.90
C SER A 30 -6.81 -7.20 16.66
N GLU A 31 -5.58 -7.39 16.18
CA GLU A 31 -5.35 -8.32 15.08
C GLU A 31 -5.82 -9.74 15.39
N GLU A 32 -5.74 -10.16 16.65
CA GLU A 32 -6.23 -11.46 17.11
C GLU A 32 -7.74 -11.57 16.95
N LEU A 33 -8.51 -10.55 17.35
CA LEU A 33 -9.94 -10.51 17.14
C LEU A 33 -10.28 -10.57 15.64
N LEU A 34 -9.59 -9.77 14.82
CA LEU A 34 -9.81 -9.74 13.38
C LEU A 34 -9.48 -11.09 12.71
N LYS A 35 -8.49 -11.83 13.22
CA LYS A 35 -8.12 -13.18 12.72
C LYS A 35 -9.21 -14.21 12.98
N HIS A 36 -10.00 -14.06 14.04
CA HIS A 36 -11.13 -14.94 14.37
C HIS A 36 -12.43 -14.63 13.60
N LEU A 37 -12.50 -13.52 12.89
CA LEU A 37 -13.66 -13.16 12.08
C LEU A 37 -13.64 -13.86 10.72
N SER A 38 -14.83 -14.07 10.12
CA SER A 38 -14.91 -14.54 8.74
C SER A 38 -14.29 -13.56 7.75
N GLY A 39 -13.88 -14.06 6.58
CA GLY A 39 -13.27 -13.21 5.54
C GLY A 39 -14.19 -12.06 5.10
N GLU A 40 -15.49 -12.33 4.99
CA GLU A 40 -16.50 -11.32 4.66
C GLU A 40 -16.66 -10.26 5.76
N ALA A 41 -16.64 -10.67 7.03
CA ALA A 41 -16.72 -9.75 8.16
C ALA A 41 -15.49 -8.84 8.24
N ARG A 42 -14.28 -9.39 8.03
CA ARG A 42 -13.04 -8.58 7.97
C ARG A 42 -13.08 -7.56 6.83
N LEU A 43 -13.58 -7.97 5.67
CA LEU A 43 -13.72 -7.09 4.51
C LEU A 43 -14.77 -5.99 4.77
N ALA A 44 -15.90 -6.33 5.40
CA ALA A 44 -16.94 -5.38 5.78
C ALA A 44 -16.41 -4.34 6.78
N ILE A 45 -15.68 -4.77 7.82
CA ILE A 45 -15.03 -3.88 8.78
C ILE A 45 -14.04 -2.97 8.06
N SER A 46 -13.18 -3.53 7.21
CA SER A 46 -12.20 -2.73 6.45
C SER A 46 -12.88 -1.66 5.58
N ARG A 47 -14.00 -1.99 4.93
CA ARG A 47 -14.81 -1.03 4.14
C ARG A 47 -15.47 0.03 5.02
N ALA A 48 -15.99 -0.36 6.18
CA ALA A 48 -16.60 0.55 7.14
C ALA A 48 -15.57 1.54 7.70
N THR A 49 -14.41 1.05 8.15
CA THR A 49 -13.30 1.89 8.62
C THR A 49 -12.87 2.88 7.53
N TYR A 50 -12.78 2.46 6.28
CA TYR A 50 -12.47 3.36 5.16
C TYR A 50 -13.53 4.45 4.95
N ALA A 51 -14.81 4.08 4.91
CA ALA A 51 -15.90 5.03 4.73
C ALA A 51 -15.92 6.07 5.86
N LEU A 52 -15.68 5.63 7.09
CA LEU A 52 -15.60 6.49 8.27
C LEU A 52 -14.37 7.41 8.22
N GLN A 53 -13.19 6.92 7.87
CA GLN A 53 -11.99 7.75 7.71
C GLN A 53 -12.18 8.82 6.63
N LYS A 54 -12.80 8.46 5.51
CA LYS A 54 -13.13 9.40 4.42
C LYS A 54 -14.16 10.45 4.83
N ALA A 55 -15.17 10.07 5.61
CA ALA A 55 -16.18 10.97 6.13
C ALA A 55 -15.63 11.89 7.24
N ALA A 56 -14.75 11.36 8.09
CA ALA A 56 -14.07 12.08 9.16
C ALA A 56 -13.17 13.18 8.65
N ARG A 57 -12.49 12.90 7.53
CA ARG A 57 -11.52 13.82 6.94
C ARG A 57 -11.75 13.89 5.43
N PRO A 58 -12.79 14.62 4.97
CA PRO A 58 -13.03 14.78 3.54
C PRO A 58 -11.93 15.66 2.94
N ASP A 59 -11.51 15.33 1.71
CA ASP A 59 -10.34 15.80 0.94
C ASP A 59 -10.02 17.32 0.86
N THR A 60 -10.67 18.22 1.61
CA THR A 60 -10.69 19.65 1.25
C THR A 60 -10.73 20.68 2.39
N THR A 61 -10.55 20.32 3.66
CA THR A 61 -10.72 21.30 4.77
C THR A 61 -9.46 21.75 5.48
N GLU A 62 -8.38 20.96 5.49
CA GLU A 62 -7.08 21.40 6.00
C GLU A 62 -6.07 21.36 4.86
N GLY A 63 -5.26 22.40 4.72
CA GLY A 63 -4.26 22.56 3.65
C GLY A 63 -3.12 21.52 3.64
N LEU A 64 -3.31 20.33 4.21
CA LEU A 64 -2.59 19.09 3.90
C LEU A 64 -3.63 17.97 3.79
N TRP A 65 -3.58 17.25 2.66
CA TRP A 65 -4.50 16.18 2.26
C TRP A 65 -4.85 15.19 3.39
N PRO A 66 -6.14 14.86 3.60
CA PRO A 66 -6.56 13.85 4.54
C PRO A 66 -6.44 12.46 3.91
N GLY A 67 -5.21 11.94 3.84
CA GLY A 67 -4.92 10.65 3.22
C GLY A 67 -3.63 9.98 3.72
N GLY A 68 -3.03 10.50 4.78
CA GLY A 68 -1.66 10.16 5.14
C GLY A 68 -0.66 10.56 4.03
N PHE A 69 0.61 10.66 4.37
CA PHE A 69 1.66 10.82 3.37
C PHE A 69 2.32 9.46 3.17
N THR A 70 2.21 8.90 1.97
CA THR A 70 3.14 7.85 1.56
C THR A 70 4.53 8.48 1.41
N MET A 71 5.35 8.36 2.44
CA MET A 71 6.74 8.79 2.45
C MET A 71 7.57 7.86 1.55
N LEU A 72 7.94 8.34 0.37
CA LEU A 72 8.83 7.64 -0.54
C LEU A 72 10.30 7.91 -0.18
N SER A 73 11.09 6.86 -0.10
CA SER A 73 12.55 7.00 -0.04
C SER A 73 13.07 7.46 -1.39
N ARG A 74 13.64 8.67 -1.46
CA ARG A 74 14.18 9.23 -2.71
C ARG A 74 15.18 8.30 -3.38
N ASN A 75 16.18 7.82 -2.62
CA ASN A 75 17.24 6.98 -3.15
C ASN A 75 16.72 5.61 -3.62
N GLN A 76 15.83 4.98 -2.83
CA GLN A 76 15.25 3.69 -3.22
C GLN A 76 14.31 3.82 -4.42
N THR A 77 13.53 4.90 -4.47
CA THR A 77 12.62 5.16 -5.58
C THR A 77 13.37 5.35 -6.89
N ILE A 78 14.46 6.14 -6.89
CA ILE A 78 15.31 6.32 -8.07
C ILE A 78 15.94 4.98 -8.49
N ALA A 79 16.53 4.24 -7.55
CA ALA A 79 17.16 2.95 -7.84
C ALA A 79 16.16 1.95 -8.44
N ILE A 80 14.93 1.89 -7.92
CA ILE A 80 13.85 1.06 -8.46
C ILE A 80 13.49 1.51 -9.87
N TRP A 81 13.34 2.82 -10.11
CA TRP A 81 13.02 3.33 -11.44
C TRP A 81 14.12 3.01 -12.47
N ASP A 82 15.39 3.15 -12.10
CA ASP A 82 16.52 2.77 -12.94
C ASP A 82 16.55 1.27 -13.23
N ALA A 83 16.32 0.45 -12.21
CA ALA A 83 16.28 -0.99 -12.38
C ALA A 83 15.09 -1.46 -13.23
N ILE A 84 13.92 -0.84 -13.10
CA ILE A 84 12.77 -1.10 -13.99
C ILE A 84 13.14 -0.71 -15.42
N ARG A 85 13.78 0.44 -15.64
CA ARG A 85 14.22 0.87 -16.99
C ARG A 85 15.24 -0.09 -17.62
N ALA A 86 16.07 -0.73 -16.81
CA ALA A 86 17.07 -1.69 -17.26
C ALA A 86 16.54 -3.11 -17.51
N LEU A 87 15.24 -3.38 -17.22
CA LEU A 87 14.65 -4.69 -17.52
C LEU A 87 14.67 -4.97 -19.03
N PRO A 88 14.83 -6.23 -19.44
CA PRO A 88 14.65 -6.65 -20.83
C PRO A 88 13.28 -6.21 -21.38
N SER A 89 13.21 -5.90 -22.66
CA SER A 89 11.95 -5.47 -23.31
C SER A 89 10.81 -6.49 -23.13
N ASP A 90 11.13 -7.78 -23.11
CA ASP A 90 10.18 -8.87 -22.89
C ASP A 90 9.53 -8.85 -21.50
N ASP A 91 10.20 -8.25 -20.51
CA ASP A 91 9.67 -8.00 -19.16
C ASP A 91 8.82 -6.73 -19.07
N ARG A 92 8.67 -6.00 -20.19
CA ARG A 92 7.77 -4.85 -20.35
C ARG A 92 7.99 -3.75 -19.31
N PRO A 93 9.18 -3.12 -19.32
CA PRO A 93 9.58 -2.13 -18.31
C PRO A 93 8.55 -1.00 -18.11
N HIS A 94 7.93 -0.52 -19.18
CA HIS A 94 6.88 0.52 -19.09
C HIS A 94 5.62 0.07 -18.34
N GLN A 95 5.19 -1.18 -18.53
CA GLN A 95 4.02 -1.72 -17.82
C GLN A 95 4.37 -2.04 -16.37
N VAL A 96 5.56 -2.59 -16.11
CA VAL A 96 6.07 -2.79 -14.74
C VAL A 96 6.15 -1.45 -14.00
N ARG A 97 6.60 -0.39 -14.68
CA ARG A 97 6.62 0.96 -14.13
C ARG A 97 5.22 1.46 -13.79
N HIS A 98 4.27 1.30 -14.69
CA HIS A 98 2.89 1.71 -14.46
C HIS A 98 2.25 0.94 -13.28
N VAL A 99 2.50 -0.37 -13.18
CA VAL A 99 2.05 -1.18 -12.02
C VAL A 99 2.67 -0.66 -10.73
N PHE A 100 3.97 -0.32 -10.72
CA PHE A 100 4.61 0.24 -9.54
C PHE A 100 3.99 1.58 -9.11
N ASP A 101 3.74 2.48 -10.05
CA ASP A 101 3.09 3.76 -9.75
C ASP A 101 1.66 3.55 -9.18
N LEU A 102 0.90 2.60 -9.75
CA LEU A 102 -0.42 2.23 -9.24
C LEU A 102 -0.36 1.62 -7.83
N VAL A 103 0.68 0.83 -7.53
CA VAL A 103 0.91 0.31 -6.17
C VAL A 103 1.09 1.46 -5.19
N LEU A 104 1.97 2.43 -5.49
CA LEU A 104 2.29 3.54 -4.57
C LEU A 104 1.07 4.41 -4.23
N VAL A 105 0.19 4.65 -5.21
CA VAL A 105 -0.99 5.51 -5.02
C VAL A 105 -2.22 4.76 -4.49
N ASN A 106 -2.14 3.43 -4.30
CA ASN A 106 -3.23 2.61 -3.77
C ASN A 106 -2.77 1.75 -2.58
N LEU A 107 -2.03 2.35 -1.64
CA LEU A 107 -1.62 1.72 -0.40
C LEU A 107 -2.60 1.99 0.74
N ARG A 108 -2.84 0.98 1.57
CA ARG A 108 -3.45 1.13 2.88
C ARG A 108 -2.49 1.89 3.80
N GLN A 109 -2.98 2.91 4.49
CA GLN A 109 -2.14 3.90 5.18
C GLN A 109 -1.41 3.33 6.40
N ASP A 110 -2.05 2.45 7.14
CA ASP A 110 -1.55 1.83 8.36
C ASP A 110 -0.60 0.64 8.09
N THR A 111 -0.89 -0.18 7.07
CA THR A 111 -0.18 -1.44 6.85
C THR A 111 0.74 -1.47 5.63
N GLY A 112 0.60 -0.51 4.70
CA GLY A 112 1.27 -0.58 3.40
C GLY A 112 0.71 -1.66 2.47
N GLU A 113 -0.47 -2.22 2.77
CA GLU A 113 -1.15 -3.20 1.91
C GLU A 113 -1.57 -2.57 0.58
N VAL A 114 -1.34 -3.26 -0.54
CA VAL A 114 -1.81 -2.84 -1.86
C VAL A 114 -3.31 -3.14 -1.96
N LEU A 115 -4.11 -2.09 -2.10
CA LEU A 115 -5.57 -2.18 -2.09
C LEU A 115 -6.17 -2.63 -3.42
N LEU A 116 -5.42 -2.51 -4.51
CA LEU A 116 -5.89 -2.98 -5.82
C LEU A 116 -5.70 -4.49 -5.96
N THR A 117 -6.77 -5.15 -6.37
CA THR A 117 -6.68 -6.55 -6.79
C THR A 117 -5.93 -6.67 -8.11
N ARG A 118 -5.46 -7.88 -8.41
CA ARG A 118 -4.81 -8.21 -9.69
C ARG A 118 -5.68 -7.84 -10.89
N ASP A 119 -6.98 -8.05 -10.79
CA ASP A 119 -7.91 -7.83 -11.91
C ASP A 119 -8.18 -6.32 -12.10
N GLN A 120 -8.24 -5.54 -11.01
CA GLN A 120 -8.31 -4.07 -11.08
C GLN A 120 -7.02 -3.46 -11.64
N LEU A 121 -5.85 -4.01 -11.29
CA LEU A 121 -4.58 -3.61 -11.90
C LEU A 121 -4.56 -3.91 -13.40
N ALA A 122 -5.06 -5.08 -13.80
CA ALA A 122 -5.15 -5.49 -15.20
C ALA A 122 -6.01 -4.53 -16.04
N GLU A 123 -7.18 -4.15 -15.51
CA GLU A 123 -8.06 -3.15 -16.11
C GLU A 123 -7.35 -1.80 -16.29
N LYS A 124 -6.71 -1.28 -15.23
CA LYS A 124 -6.03 0.02 -15.26
C LYS A 124 -4.81 0.06 -16.19
N VAL A 125 -4.10 -1.05 -16.32
CA VAL A 125 -2.91 -1.17 -17.18
C VAL A 125 -3.30 -1.51 -18.62
N GLY A 126 -4.51 -2.04 -18.85
CA GLY A 126 -4.96 -2.50 -20.17
C GLY A 126 -4.31 -3.82 -20.59
N CYS A 127 -4.10 -4.75 -19.66
CA CYS A 127 -3.52 -6.07 -19.95
C CYS A 127 -4.25 -7.20 -19.22
N THR A 128 -3.87 -8.46 -19.48
CA THR A 128 -4.45 -9.61 -18.76
C THR A 128 -3.94 -9.72 -17.33
N SER A 129 -4.74 -10.30 -16.43
CA SER A 129 -4.35 -10.57 -15.05
C SER A 129 -3.09 -11.44 -14.92
N ASN A 130 -2.84 -12.33 -15.89
CA ASN A 130 -1.62 -13.13 -15.95
C ASN A 130 -0.37 -12.28 -16.20
N HIS A 131 -0.48 -11.20 -16.98
CA HIS A 131 0.61 -10.24 -17.13
C HIS A 131 0.85 -9.46 -15.83
N ILE A 132 -0.20 -9.04 -15.13
CA ILE A 132 -0.07 -8.40 -13.82
C ILE A 132 0.62 -9.31 -12.81
N SER A 133 0.27 -10.60 -12.74
CA SER A 133 0.95 -11.54 -11.84
C SER A 133 2.45 -11.65 -12.13
N ARG A 134 2.86 -11.58 -13.41
CA ARG A 134 4.27 -11.53 -13.78
C ARG A 134 4.93 -10.23 -13.33
N MET A 135 4.33 -9.08 -13.62
CA MET A 135 4.87 -7.77 -13.22
C MET A 135 4.97 -7.62 -11.69
N MET A 136 3.96 -8.05 -10.94
CA MET A 136 3.99 -8.09 -9.48
C MET A 136 5.07 -9.05 -8.98
N GLY A 137 5.28 -10.19 -9.64
CA GLY A 137 6.40 -11.09 -9.36
C GLY A 137 7.77 -10.46 -9.63
N THR A 138 7.89 -9.62 -10.66
CA THR A 138 9.11 -8.83 -10.92
C THR A 138 9.35 -7.84 -9.78
N LEU A 139 8.32 -7.08 -9.36
CA LEU A 139 8.43 -6.16 -8.22
C LEU A 139 8.75 -6.89 -6.90
N GLU A 140 8.20 -8.09 -6.69
CA GLU A 140 8.52 -8.96 -5.54
C GLU A 140 10.00 -9.39 -5.57
N LYS A 141 10.52 -9.83 -6.73
CA LYS A 141 11.94 -10.20 -6.90
C LYS A 141 12.89 -9.02 -6.67
N MET A 142 12.49 -7.81 -7.07
CA MET A 142 13.25 -6.58 -6.81
C MET A 142 13.18 -6.14 -5.33
N GLY A 143 12.37 -6.81 -4.50
CA GLY A 143 12.19 -6.50 -3.09
C GLY A 143 11.31 -5.26 -2.84
N VAL A 144 10.61 -4.78 -3.86
CA VAL A 144 9.75 -3.58 -3.78
C VAL A 144 8.48 -3.89 -3.00
N ILE A 145 7.91 -5.07 -3.21
CA ILE A 145 6.71 -5.55 -2.52
C ILE A 145 6.99 -6.92 -1.91
N ARG A 146 6.28 -7.27 -0.83
CA ARG A 146 6.16 -8.64 -0.34
C ARG A 146 4.78 -9.18 -0.67
N ARG A 147 4.70 -10.48 -0.95
CA ARG A 147 3.45 -11.18 -1.19
C ARG A 147 3.14 -12.13 -0.04
N GLU A 148 1.91 -12.08 0.43
CA GLU A 148 1.37 -12.98 1.43
C GLU A 148 0.15 -13.70 0.86
N ARG A 149 -0.13 -14.91 1.37
CA ARG A 149 -1.31 -15.68 1.01
C ARG A 149 -2.29 -15.66 2.17
N ARG A 150 -3.41 -14.98 2.00
CA ARG A 150 -4.50 -15.00 2.98
C ARG A 150 -5.48 -16.10 2.62
N LYS A 151 -5.63 -17.08 3.51
CA LYS A 151 -6.73 -18.03 3.43
C LYS A 151 -8.02 -17.26 3.68
N ILE A 152 -8.99 -17.41 2.78
CA ILE A 152 -10.34 -16.87 2.94
C ILE A 152 -11.19 -18.06 3.38
N GLU A 153 -11.84 -17.94 4.54
CA GLU A 153 -12.79 -18.95 5.00
C GLU A 153 -13.87 -19.17 3.95
N GLY A 154 -14.17 -20.44 3.64
CA GLY A 154 -15.13 -20.82 2.59
C GLY A 154 -14.55 -21.00 1.18
N VAL A 155 -13.30 -20.56 0.92
CA VAL A 155 -12.64 -20.78 -0.38
C VAL A 155 -11.64 -21.94 -0.27
N GLN A 156 -11.92 -23.07 -0.93
CA GLN A 156 -10.94 -24.17 -1.05
C GLN A 156 -9.77 -23.77 -1.94
N GLY A 157 -8.54 -23.80 -1.42
CA GLY A 157 -7.32 -23.56 -2.19
C GLY A 157 -6.19 -22.87 -1.42
N ARG A 158 -5.18 -22.39 -2.16
CA ARG A 158 -3.97 -21.74 -1.63
C ARG A 158 -4.20 -20.32 -1.06
N GLY A 159 -5.44 -19.84 -1.04
CA GLY A 159 -5.78 -18.48 -0.59
C GLY A 159 -5.48 -17.38 -1.62
N VAL A 160 -5.92 -16.16 -1.31
CA VAL A 160 -5.77 -14.99 -2.17
C VAL A 160 -4.41 -14.33 -1.92
N ALA A 161 -3.75 -13.89 -3.00
CA ALA A 161 -2.52 -13.12 -2.88
C ALA A 161 -2.84 -11.70 -2.43
N VAL A 162 -2.21 -11.29 -1.34
CA VAL A 162 -2.20 -9.91 -0.84
C VAL A 162 -0.77 -9.41 -0.93
N TYR A 163 -0.59 -8.16 -1.31
CA TYR A 163 0.73 -7.56 -1.46
C TYR A 163 0.89 -6.41 -0.48
N PHE A 164 2.11 -6.19 -0.02
CA PHE A 164 2.47 -5.05 0.83
C PHE A 164 3.72 -4.39 0.27
N ILE A 165 3.77 -3.06 0.32
CA ILE A 165 4.97 -2.32 -0.05
C ILE A 165 6.07 -2.55 0.98
N ASN A 166 7.32 -2.58 0.53
CA ASN A 166 8.46 -2.60 1.42
C ASN A 166 8.61 -1.22 2.12
N PRO A 167 8.68 -1.16 3.47
CA PRO A 167 8.85 0.09 4.23
C PRO A 167 10.10 0.91 3.88
N HIS A 168 11.14 0.26 3.33
CA HIS A 168 12.33 0.95 2.81
C HIS A 168 12.03 1.77 1.55
N VAL A 169 11.03 1.36 0.77
CA VAL A 169 10.58 2.04 -0.45
C VAL A 169 9.57 3.12 -0.09
N ALA A 170 8.48 2.72 0.57
CA ALA A 170 7.39 3.61 0.92
C ALA A 170 6.78 3.24 2.27
N TRP A 171 6.35 4.24 3.01
CA TRP A 171 5.70 4.06 4.32
C TRP A 171 4.69 5.17 4.57
N ASN A 172 3.57 4.87 5.22
CA ASN A 172 2.51 5.85 5.47
C ASN A 172 2.12 5.99 6.97
N GLY A 173 3.05 5.65 7.88
CA GLY A 173 2.92 5.85 9.34
C GLY A 173 4.05 6.69 9.95
N SER A 174 4.17 6.69 11.29
CA SER A 174 5.25 7.39 12.02
C SER A 174 6.65 6.97 11.54
N LEU A 175 7.57 7.93 11.46
CA LEU A 175 8.96 7.74 11.03
C LEU A 175 9.72 6.77 11.95
N ASP A 176 9.40 6.74 13.24
CA ASP A 176 10.09 5.86 14.20
C ASP A 176 9.61 4.41 14.07
N VAL A 177 8.30 4.22 13.85
CA VAL A 177 7.71 2.90 13.52
C VAL A 177 8.25 2.38 12.19
N ARG A 178 8.42 3.27 11.21
CA ARG A 178 9.07 2.94 9.93
C ARG A 178 10.47 2.37 10.16
N LYS A 179 11.30 3.04 10.98
CA LYS A 179 12.69 2.61 11.22
C LYS A 179 12.76 1.24 11.90
N ALA A 180 11.89 1.00 12.89
CA ALA A 180 11.80 -0.29 13.57
C ALA A 180 11.39 -1.41 12.60
N HIS A 181 10.29 -1.22 11.86
CA HIS A 181 9.79 -2.23 10.92
C HIS A 181 10.73 -2.43 9.71
N ALA A 182 11.45 -1.37 9.29
CA ALA A 182 12.47 -1.46 8.26
C ALA A 182 13.71 -2.25 8.73
N ALA A 183 14.09 -2.18 10.00
CA ALA A 183 15.20 -2.96 10.53
C ALA A 183 14.91 -4.49 10.48
N GLU A 184 13.64 -4.86 10.63
CA GLU A 184 13.17 -6.25 10.56
C GLU A 184 12.93 -6.75 9.11
N THR A 185 12.95 -5.85 8.12
CA THR A 185 12.64 -6.17 6.72
C THR A 185 13.85 -5.94 5.82
N ARG A 186 14.17 -6.90 4.93
CA ARG A 186 15.29 -6.77 3.98
C ARG A 186 15.08 -5.54 3.07
N PRO A 187 16.11 -4.70 2.84
CA PRO A 187 16.00 -3.60 1.89
C PRO A 187 15.78 -4.11 0.46
N PRO A 188 15.06 -3.36 -0.39
CA PRO A 188 14.93 -3.65 -1.82
C PRO A 188 16.30 -3.58 -2.48
N MET A 189 16.51 -4.44 -3.49
CA MET A 189 17.76 -4.57 -4.24
C MET A 189 19.01 -4.67 -3.36
N GLN A 190 19.42 -5.89 -3.02
CA GLN A 190 20.73 -6.10 -2.44
C GLN A 190 21.81 -5.95 -3.51
N LEU A 191 22.74 -5.02 -3.30
CA LEU A 191 24.08 -5.16 -3.85
C LEU A 191 24.73 -6.33 -3.11
N GLU A 192 24.72 -7.51 -3.72
CA GLU A 192 25.61 -8.58 -3.27
C GLU A 192 27.05 -8.15 -3.57
N LEU A 193 27.86 -8.05 -2.52
CA LEU A 193 29.30 -7.86 -2.65
C LEU A 193 29.86 -9.12 -3.31
N LEU A 194 30.05 -9.07 -4.64
CA LEU A 194 30.80 -10.09 -5.35
C LEU A 194 32.24 -10.03 -4.84
N GLN A 195 32.65 -11.04 -4.08
CA GLN A 195 34.01 -11.20 -3.61
C GLN A 195 34.89 -11.60 -4.81
N GLY A 196 35.24 -10.62 -5.64
CA GLY A 196 36.16 -10.78 -6.77
C GLY A 196 37.57 -10.39 -6.36
N GLY A 197 38.46 -11.38 -6.22
CA GLY A 197 39.88 -11.13 -5.97
C GLY A 197 40.59 -12.22 -5.17
N ALA A 198 40.60 -13.45 -5.70
CA ALA A 198 41.68 -14.40 -5.42
C ALA A 198 42.17 -14.90 -6.78
N SER A 199 43.13 -14.19 -7.34
CA SER A 199 43.97 -14.62 -8.46
C SER A 199 45.41 -14.40 -8.03
#